data_AF-A0A9J7AJF8-F1
#
_entry.id   AF-A0A9J7AJF8-F1
#
_cell.length_a   1.000
_cell.length_b   1.000
_cell.length_c   1.000
_cell.angle_alpha   90.00
_cell.angle_beta   90.00
_cell.angle_gamma   90.00
#
_symmetry.space_group_name_H-M   'P 1'
#
loop_
_entity.id
_entity.type
_entity.pdbx_description
1 polymer ?
#
loop_
_entity_poly.entity_id
_entity_poly.type
_entity_poly.pdbx_seq_one_letter_code
_entity_poly.pdbx_strand_id
1 'polypeptide(L)'
;MSYVRKFFIALAMICITPVLLAEELSEKSIQQWLKAMPSLTGWLHQHQDALHSEHIMEESSDMEQVFAKSIKLLREKGLYADFNSLVREQGYQDVEQWSEVSRDISLAFIALQMDQEQITVAQLEEQLAKLEKTEGIPAEQKAMMTEMMQTSLMMLKSTQGVSQNNKQLVRQYAGQIERQFNAQNGAGEAENAAHDHHH
;
A
#
# COMPACT_ATOMS: atom_id res chain seq x y z
N MET A 1 28.91 57.25 39.42
CA MET A 1 27.81 56.25 39.48
C MET A 1 27.57 55.78 38.05
N SER A 2 28.25 54.77 37.51
CA SER A 2 28.25 53.32 37.79
C SER A 2 27.19 52.51 37.02
N TYR A 3 27.69 51.53 36.25
CA TYR A 3 27.06 50.31 35.68
C TYR A 3 26.15 50.47 34.44
N VAL A 4 26.59 50.16 33.21
CA VAL A 4 26.84 48.83 32.59
C VAL A 4 25.56 48.00 32.35
N ARG A 5 25.15 47.94 31.07
CA ARG A 5 24.72 46.74 30.31
C ARG A 5 23.40 46.07 30.76
N LYS A 6 22.45 45.93 29.81
CA LYS A 6 22.05 44.64 29.19
C LYS A 6 20.74 44.81 28.42
N PHE A 7 20.82 44.62 27.10
CA PHE A 7 19.72 44.14 26.27
C PHE A 7 19.13 42.88 26.94
N PHE A 8 17.87 42.94 27.34
CA PHE A 8 17.09 41.74 27.70
C PHE A 8 16.12 41.45 26.55
N ILE A 9 16.65 40.77 25.55
CA ILE A 9 15.84 39.97 24.61
C ILE A 9 15.61 38.63 25.30
N ALA A 10 14.36 38.30 25.59
CA ALA A 10 13.91 36.91 25.77
C ALA A 10 12.38 36.86 25.69
N LEU A 11 11.84 37.03 24.48
CA LEU A 11 10.50 36.55 24.14
C LEU A 11 10.63 35.01 24.03
N ALA A 12 10.22 34.30 25.08
CA ALA A 12 10.11 32.84 25.05
C ALA A 12 8.94 32.46 24.13
N MET A 13 9.22 32.37 22.83
CA MET A 13 8.34 31.74 21.86
C MET A 13 8.45 30.22 22.08
N ILE A 14 7.53 29.69 22.89
CA ILE A 14 7.33 28.25 23.03
C ILE A 14 6.86 27.75 21.66
N CYS A 15 7.79 27.24 20.85
CA CYS A 15 7.46 26.44 19.68
C CYS A 15 6.79 25.17 20.18
N ILE A 16 5.46 25.12 20.11
CA ILE A 16 4.74 23.86 20.08
C ILE A 16 5.14 23.22 18.77
N THR A 17 6.20 22.41 18.78
CA THR A 17 6.52 21.55 17.65
C THR A 17 5.31 20.62 17.48
N PRO A 18 4.60 20.64 16.33
CA PRO A 18 3.61 19.62 16.08
C PRO A 18 4.34 18.28 16.16
N VAL A 19 3.85 17.41 17.05
CA VAL A 19 4.24 16.00 17.01
C VAL A 19 3.82 15.53 15.62
N LEU A 20 4.80 15.15 14.80
CA LEU A 20 4.59 14.45 13.54
C LEU A 20 3.96 13.09 13.88
N LEU A 21 2.65 13.10 14.12
CA LEU A 21 1.83 11.91 13.99
C LEU A 21 1.81 11.59 12.50
N ALA A 22 2.00 10.32 12.15
CA ALA A 22 1.75 9.84 10.80
C ALA A 22 0.41 10.43 10.34
N GLU A 23 0.40 11.05 9.16
CA GLU A 23 -0.78 11.76 8.68
C GLU A 23 -1.92 10.75 8.54
N GLU A 24 -2.88 10.79 9.46
CA GLU A 24 -4.03 9.89 9.39
C GLU A 24 -4.79 10.15 8.09
N LEU A 25 -5.44 9.09 7.58
CA LEU A 25 -6.27 9.24 6.40
C LEU A 25 -7.37 10.27 6.67
N SER A 26 -7.61 11.11 5.67
CA SER A 26 -8.71 12.07 5.69
C SER A 26 -9.75 11.69 4.65
N GLU A 27 -10.97 12.15 4.82
CA GLU A 27 -12.02 11.94 3.83
C GLU A 27 -11.59 12.44 2.44
N LYS A 28 -10.91 13.60 2.43
CA LYS A 28 -10.37 14.19 1.21
C LYS A 28 -9.34 13.28 0.53
N SER A 29 -8.43 12.66 1.28
CA SER A 29 -7.41 11.78 0.68
C SER A 29 -8.03 10.52 0.07
N ILE A 30 -9.06 9.93 0.71
CA ILE A 30 -9.79 8.78 0.14
C ILE A 30 -10.56 9.18 -1.11
N GLN A 31 -11.29 10.30 -1.10
CA GLN A 31 -12.05 10.76 -2.26
C GLN A 31 -11.13 11.11 -3.44
N GLN A 32 -9.99 11.76 -3.17
CA GLN A 32 -8.98 12.04 -4.18
C GLN A 32 -8.42 10.74 -4.76
N TRP A 33 -8.09 9.76 -3.91
CA TRP A 33 -7.63 8.45 -4.34
C TRP A 33 -8.64 7.75 -5.25
N LEU A 34 -9.90 7.63 -4.80
CA LEU A 34 -10.99 7.03 -5.59
C LEU A 34 -11.17 7.69 -6.95
N LYS A 35 -10.99 9.02 -7.03
CA LYS A 35 -11.07 9.78 -8.29
C LYS A 35 -9.86 9.53 -9.20
N ALA A 36 -8.67 9.39 -8.63
CA ALA A 36 -7.42 9.21 -9.37
C ALA A 36 -7.30 7.80 -9.98
N MET A 37 -7.82 6.78 -9.28
CA MET A 37 -7.61 5.37 -9.63
C MET A 37 -7.91 5.00 -11.09
N PRO A 38 -9.05 5.40 -11.72
CA PRO A 38 -9.31 5.02 -13.10
C PRO A 38 -8.23 5.47 -14.10
N SER A 39 -7.69 6.68 -13.91
CA SER A 39 -6.64 7.21 -14.79
C SER A 39 -5.29 6.54 -14.53
N LEU A 40 -4.94 6.37 -13.26
CA LEU A 40 -3.66 5.79 -12.87
C LEU A 40 -3.58 4.30 -13.20
N THR A 41 -4.65 3.54 -12.97
CA THR A 41 -4.75 2.12 -13.34
C THR A 41 -4.63 1.93 -14.86
N GLY A 42 -5.25 2.81 -15.66
CA GLY A 42 -5.13 2.74 -17.12
C GLY A 42 -3.68 2.85 -17.60
N TRP A 43 -2.92 3.77 -17.01
CA TRP A 43 -1.49 3.91 -17.31
C TRP A 43 -0.69 2.71 -16.79
N LEU A 44 -0.94 2.26 -15.55
CA LEU A 44 -0.22 1.10 -14.98
C LEU A 44 -0.43 -0.16 -15.82
N HIS A 45 -1.63 -0.37 -16.35
CA HIS A 45 -1.94 -1.49 -17.24
C HIS A 45 -1.15 -1.40 -18.55
N GLN A 46 -1.09 -0.23 -19.18
CA GLN A 46 -0.31 -0.03 -20.42
C GLN A 46 1.19 -0.32 -20.24
N HIS A 47 1.71 -0.22 -19.01
CA HIS A 47 3.11 -0.43 -18.68
C HIS A 47 3.37 -1.71 -17.86
N GLN A 48 2.38 -2.61 -17.74
CA GLN A 48 2.49 -3.79 -16.86
C GLN A 48 3.70 -4.68 -17.19
N ASP A 49 4.00 -4.91 -18.47
CA ASP A 49 5.10 -5.77 -18.91
C ASP A 49 6.46 -5.20 -18.49
N ALA A 50 6.59 -3.87 -18.50
CA ALA A 50 7.80 -3.17 -18.08
C ALA A 50 7.94 -3.13 -16.55
N LEU A 51 6.81 -3.14 -15.84
CA LEU A 51 6.72 -3.04 -14.37
C LEU A 51 6.56 -4.40 -13.69
N HIS A 52 6.51 -5.49 -14.45
CA HIS A 52 6.48 -6.83 -13.90
C HIS A 52 7.84 -7.18 -13.26
N SER A 53 7.80 -7.57 -11.99
CA SER A 53 8.98 -8.05 -11.26
C SER A 53 8.54 -9.12 -10.25
N GLU A 54 8.89 -10.37 -10.53
CA GLU A 54 8.53 -11.53 -9.71
C GLU A 54 9.02 -11.40 -8.25
N HIS A 55 10.17 -10.74 -8.03
CA HIS A 55 10.83 -10.74 -6.72
C HIS A 55 10.45 -9.59 -5.78
N ILE A 56 9.63 -8.61 -6.18
CA ILE A 56 9.35 -7.45 -5.30
C ILE A 56 8.70 -7.92 -4.00
N MET A 57 7.73 -8.82 -4.09
CA MET A 57 7.02 -9.34 -2.92
C MET A 57 7.92 -10.25 -2.08
N GLU A 58 8.64 -11.17 -2.71
CA GLU A 58 9.52 -12.16 -2.05
C GLU A 58 10.66 -11.50 -1.26
N GLU A 59 11.25 -10.44 -1.82
CA GLU A 59 12.39 -9.76 -1.20
C GLU A 59 11.99 -8.65 -0.22
N SER A 60 10.70 -8.50 0.10
CA SER A 60 10.19 -7.46 0.99
C SER A 60 9.72 -8.05 2.31
N SER A 61 10.11 -7.44 3.42
CA SER A 61 9.65 -7.89 4.75
C SER A 61 8.28 -7.35 5.15
N ASP A 62 7.79 -6.32 4.45
CA ASP A 62 6.56 -5.60 4.73
C ASP A 62 6.05 -4.86 3.48
N MET A 63 4.81 -4.37 3.56
CA MET A 63 4.19 -3.63 2.45
C MET A 63 4.88 -2.29 2.17
N GLU A 64 5.48 -1.63 3.15
CA GLU A 64 6.19 -0.35 2.92
C GLU A 64 7.34 -0.55 1.95
N GLN A 65 8.12 -1.63 2.13
CA GLN A 65 9.19 -2.01 1.21
C GLN A 65 8.67 -2.41 -0.17
N VAL A 66 7.53 -3.10 -0.26
CA VAL A 66 6.89 -3.40 -1.55
C VAL A 66 6.62 -2.12 -2.34
N PHE A 67 5.98 -1.12 -1.71
CA PHE A 67 5.70 0.15 -2.37
C PHE A 67 6.99 0.91 -2.72
N ALA A 68 7.97 0.98 -1.81
CA ALA A 68 9.25 1.65 -2.08
C ALA A 68 10.02 1.00 -3.25
N LYS A 69 10.04 -0.34 -3.32
CA LYS A 69 10.66 -1.07 -4.43
C LYS A 69 9.92 -0.87 -5.74
N SER A 70 8.59 -0.80 -5.73
CA SER A 70 7.80 -0.47 -6.93
C SER A 70 8.13 0.93 -7.48
N ILE A 71 8.32 1.93 -6.61
CA ILE A 71 8.80 3.26 -7.02
C ILE A 71 10.21 3.20 -7.58
N LYS A 72 11.10 2.42 -6.97
CA LYS A 72 12.46 2.19 -7.48
C LYS A 72 12.42 1.57 -8.88
N LEU A 73 11.56 0.59 -9.11
CA LEU A 73 11.37 -0.04 -10.42
C LEU A 73 10.91 0.97 -11.47
N LEU A 74 9.94 1.84 -11.15
CA LEU A 74 9.53 2.94 -12.04
C LEU A 74 10.72 3.81 -12.47
N ARG A 75 11.65 4.09 -11.54
CA ARG A 75 12.86 4.88 -11.84
C ARG A 75 13.83 4.09 -12.72
N GLU A 76 14.07 2.82 -12.41
CA GLU A 76 14.97 1.95 -13.18
C GLU A 76 14.48 1.73 -14.63
N LYS A 77 13.16 1.72 -14.84
CA LYS A 77 12.55 1.61 -16.16
C LYS A 77 12.41 2.94 -16.90
N GLY A 78 12.83 4.06 -16.28
CA GLY A 78 12.70 5.40 -16.87
C GLY A 78 11.27 5.92 -16.93
N LEU A 79 10.32 5.27 -16.24
CA LEU A 79 8.89 5.56 -16.29
C LEU A 79 8.43 6.50 -15.16
N TYR A 80 9.27 6.72 -14.13
CA TYR A 80 8.92 7.55 -12.98
C TYR A 80 8.48 8.97 -13.39
N ALA A 81 9.17 9.63 -14.32
CA ALA A 81 8.84 11.01 -14.68
C ALA A 81 7.44 11.13 -15.33
N ASP A 82 7.11 10.18 -16.20
CA ASP A 82 5.81 10.11 -16.87
C ASP A 82 4.69 9.84 -15.87
N PHE A 83 4.84 8.79 -15.06
CA PHE A 83 3.87 8.45 -14.01
C PHE A 83 3.71 9.58 -12.98
N ASN A 84 4.81 10.24 -12.61
CA ASN A 84 4.78 11.38 -11.70
C ASN A 84 3.99 12.57 -12.28
N SER A 85 4.07 12.82 -13.59
CA SER A 85 3.24 13.84 -14.24
C SER A 85 1.76 13.52 -14.08
N LEU A 86 1.38 12.27 -14.36
CA LEU A 86 0.00 11.81 -14.25
C LEU A 86 -0.52 11.89 -12.80
N VAL A 87 0.28 11.46 -11.83
CA VAL A 87 -0.06 11.54 -10.40
C VAL A 87 -0.25 13.01 -9.96
N ARG A 88 0.60 13.93 -10.44
CA ARG A 88 0.47 15.36 -10.13
C ARG A 88 -0.77 16.00 -10.73
N GLU A 89 -1.21 15.57 -11.91
CA GLU A 89 -2.49 16.00 -12.50
C GLU A 89 -3.70 15.59 -11.65
N GLN A 90 -3.58 14.51 -10.88
CA GLN A 90 -4.59 14.08 -9.90
C GLN A 90 -4.51 14.86 -8.57
N GLY A 91 -3.62 15.86 -8.46
CA GLY A 91 -3.51 16.75 -7.31
C GLY A 91 -2.58 16.24 -6.21
N TYR A 92 -1.77 15.22 -6.47
CA TYR A 92 -0.70 14.78 -5.57
C TYR A 92 0.58 15.61 -5.78
N GLN A 93 1.46 15.62 -4.79
CA GLN A 93 2.78 16.26 -4.89
C GLN A 93 3.70 15.48 -5.82
N ASP A 94 3.71 14.16 -5.66
CA ASP A 94 4.53 13.21 -6.41
C ASP A 94 3.99 11.76 -6.27
N VAL A 95 4.69 10.82 -6.91
CA VAL A 95 4.42 9.38 -6.84
C VAL A 95 4.51 8.86 -5.41
N GLU A 96 5.47 9.34 -4.62
CA GLU A 96 5.67 8.96 -3.23
C GLU A 96 4.43 9.27 -2.39
N GLN A 97 3.89 10.49 -2.48
CA GLN A 97 2.67 10.86 -1.75
C GLN A 97 1.46 10.00 -2.17
N TRP A 98 1.29 9.77 -3.48
CA TRP A 98 0.21 8.90 -3.95
C TRP A 98 0.38 7.45 -3.46
N SER A 99 1.61 6.96 -3.45
CA SER A 99 1.96 5.62 -2.98
C SER A 99 1.69 5.46 -1.48
N GLU A 100 2.02 6.46 -0.67
CA GLU A 100 1.72 6.46 0.78
C GLU A 100 0.21 6.38 1.03
N VAL A 101 -0.57 7.24 0.37
CA VAL A 101 -2.04 7.22 0.49
C VAL A 101 -2.62 5.88 0.03
N SER A 102 -2.10 5.33 -1.07
CA SER A 102 -2.53 4.03 -1.61
C SER A 102 -2.20 2.89 -0.64
N ARG A 103 -1.01 2.90 -0.04
CA ARG A 103 -0.60 1.94 1.00
C ARG A 103 -1.52 2.00 2.20
N ASP A 104 -1.78 3.19 2.74
CA ASP A 104 -2.61 3.35 3.94
C ASP A 104 -4.07 2.93 3.70
N ILE A 105 -4.64 3.27 2.55
CA ILE A 105 -6.00 2.82 2.17
C ILE A 105 -6.02 1.29 2.03
N SER A 106 -5.01 0.70 1.38
CA SER A 106 -4.93 -0.75 1.17
C SER A 106 -4.80 -1.50 2.49
N LEU A 107 -3.87 -1.08 3.36
CA LEU A 107 -3.67 -1.71 4.67
C LEU A 107 -4.90 -1.57 5.56
N ALA A 108 -5.55 -0.40 5.55
CA ALA A 108 -6.77 -0.21 6.32
C ALA A 108 -7.95 -1.03 5.79
N PHE A 109 -8.07 -1.19 4.47
CA PHE A 109 -9.06 -2.06 3.86
C PHE A 109 -8.81 -3.53 4.19
N ILE A 110 -7.57 -4.01 4.06
CA ILE A 110 -7.18 -5.37 4.46
C ILE A 110 -7.50 -5.58 5.95
N ALA A 111 -7.09 -4.66 6.82
CA ALA A 111 -7.36 -4.76 8.26
C ALA A 111 -8.88 -4.89 8.56
N LEU A 112 -9.74 -4.20 7.82
CA LEU A 112 -11.19 -4.33 7.95
C LEU A 112 -11.72 -5.71 7.54
N GLN A 113 -11.18 -6.29 6.47
CA GLN A 113 -11.57 -7.64 6.03
C GLN A 113 -11.12 -8.68 7.04
N MET A 114 -9.91 -8.53 7.58
CA MET A 114 -9.37 -9.46 8.59
C MET A 114 -10.11 -9.37 9.93
N ASP A 115 -10.51 -8.16 10.35
CA ASP A 115 -11.36 -7.97 11.53
C ASP A 115 -12.73 -8.67 11.36
N GLN A 116 -13.29 -8.69 10.14
CA GLN A 116 -14.56 -9.36 9.84
C GLN A 116 -14.42 -10.88 9.86
N GLU A 117 -13.35 -11.41 9.27
CA GLU A 117 -13.07 -12.84 9.21
C GLU A 117 -12.43 -13.39 10.49
N GLN A 118 -12.11 -12.52 11.45
CA GLN A 118 -11.45 -12.84 12.72
C GLN A 118 -10.10 -13.56 12.53
N ILE A 119 -9.39 -13.22 11.45
CA ILE A 119 -8.07 -13.80 11.13
C ILE A 119 -6.99 -13.09 11.94
N THR A 120 -6.14 -13.88 12.59
CA THR A 120 -5.04 -13.39 13.43
C THR A 120 -3.67 -13.89 12.94
N VAL A 121 -2.61 -13.15 13.28
CA VAL A 121 -1.22 -13.52 12.97
C VAL A 121 -0.89 -14.90 13.54
N ALA A 122 -1.27 -15.13 14.78
CA ALA A 122 -1.02 -16.40 15.47
C ALA A 122 -1.66 -17.60 14.73
N GLN A 123 -2.88 -17.45 14.21
CA GLN A 123 -3.54 -18.51 13.45
C GLN A 123 -2.81 -18.83 12.14
N LEU A 124 -2.37 -17.81 11.39
CA LEU A 124 -1.61 -18.02 10.16
C LEU A 124 -0.23 -18.64 10.43
N GLU A 125 0.47 -18.20 11.48
CA GLU A 125 1.75 -18.79 11.90
C GLU A 125 1.59 -20.26 12.31
N GLU A 126 0.52 -20.60 13.04
CA GLU A 126 0.22 -21.99 13.39
C GLU A 126 -0.08 -22.84 12.15
N GLN A 127 -0.86 -22.31 11.20
CA GLN A 127 -1.15 -23.01 9.95
C GLN A 127 0.12 -23.24 9.11
N LEU A 128 1.03 -22.26 9.08
CA LEU A 128 2.31 -22.37 8.36
C LEU A 128 3.18 -23.46 8.98
N ALA A 129 3.31 -23.47 10.31
CA ALA A 129 4.05 -24.50 11.04
C ALA A 129 3.43 -25.91 10.86
N LYS A 130 2.09 -26.01 10.71
CA LYS A 130 1.41 -27.27 10.38
C LYS A 130 1.71 -27.71 8.95
N LEU A 131 1.68 -26.79 7.99
CA LEU A 131 2.01 -27.08 6.60
C LEU A 131 3.43 -27.65 6.49
N GLU A 132 4.41 -27.02 7.15
CA GLU A 132 5.80 -27.47 7.20
C GLU A 132 5.97 -28.90 7.74
N LYS A 133 5.13 -29.32 8.69
CA LYS A 133 5.16 -30.66 9.28
C LYS A 133 4.31 -31.68 8.55
N THR A 134 3.44 -31.24 7.63
CA THR A 134 2.55 -32.13 6.90
C THR A 134 3.34 -32.95 5.89
N GLU A 135 3.23 -34.27 6.00
CA GLU A 135 3.77 -35.25 5.05
C GLU A 135 2.76 -35.53 3.93
N GLY A 136 3.23 -36.03 2.78
CA GLY A 136 2.38 -36.42 1.66
C GLY A 136 2.01 -35.30 0.68
N ILE A 137 2.45 -34.06 0.93
CA ILE A 137 2.36 -32.96 -0.04
C ILE A 137 3.63 -32.95 -0.90
N PRO A 138 3.54 -32.94 -2.24
CA PRO A 138 4.69 -32.76 -3.13
C PRO A 138 5.49 -31.50 -2.78
N ALA A 139 6.82 -31.56 -2.90
CA ALA A 139 7.71 -30.47 -2.47
C ALA A 139 7.38 -29.12 -3.14
N GLU A 140 7.13 -29.14 -4.45
CA GLU A 140 6.78 -27.94 -5.23
C GLU A 140 5.44 -27.34 -4.80
N GLN A 141 4.41 -28.18 -4.65
CA GLN A 141 3.10 -27.74 -4.15
C GLN A 141 3.19 -27.18 -2.73
N LYS A 142 4.01 -27.80 -1.87
CA LYS A 142 4.24 -27.34 -0.51
C LYS A 142 4.96 -25.99 -0.49
N ALA A 143 5.94 -25.79 -1.36
CA ALA A 143 6.64 -24.52 -1.51
C ALA A 143 5.68 -23.40 -1.91
N MET A 144 4.87 -23.61 -2.94
CA MET A 144 3.87 -22.63 -3.38
C MET A 144 2.87 -22.27 -2.27
N MET A 145 2.35 -23.27 -1.55
CA MET A 145 1.45 -23.03 -0.40
C MET A 145 2.16 -22.25 0.71
N THR A 146 3.42 -22.56 0.98
CA THR A 146 4.23 -21.90 2.01
C THR A 146 4.43 -20.43 1.67
N GLU A 147 4.77 -20.14 0.42
CA GLU A 147 4.97 -18.79 -0.11
C GLU A 147 3.69 -17.96 0.00
N MET A 148 2.54 -18.47 -0.48
CA MET A 148 1.25 -17.78 -0.37
C MET A 148 0.90 -17.44 1.10
N MET A 149 1.18 -18.35 2.03
CA MET A 149 0.95 -18.14 3.45
C MET A 149 1.92 -17.12 4.05
N GLN A 150 3.19 -17.12 3.64
CA GLN A 150 4.18 -16.13 4.07
C GLN A 150 3.83 -14.73 3.57
N THR A 151 3.37 -14.59 2.31
CA THR A 151 2.88 -13.33 1.77
C THR A 151 1.67 -12.83 2.56
N SER A 152 0.70 -13.71 2.83
CA SER A 152 -0.49 -13.38 3.63
C SER A 152 -0.12 -12.95 5.05
N LEU A 153 0.86 -13.62 5.67
CA LEU A 153 1.38 -13.27 6.98
C LEU A 153 2.07 -11.90 6.97
N MET A 154 2.85 -11.59 5.93
CA MET A 154 3.50 -10.29 5.75
C MET A 154 2.49 -9.16 5.58
N MET A 155 1.45 -9.36 4.76
CA MET A 155 0.36 -8.39 4.63
C MET A 155 -0.33 -8.15 5.98
N LEU A 156 -0.69 -9.22 6.70
CA LEU A 156 -1.35 -9.10 7.99
C LEU A 156 -0.48 -8.40 9.02
N LYS A 157 0.81 -8.74 9.11
CA LYS A 157 1.76 -8.04 9.98
C LYS A 157 1.85 -6.55 9.62
N SER A 158 1.81 -6.22 8.34
CA SER A 158 1.78 -4.82 7.87
C SER A 158 0.51 -4.07 8.27
N THR A 159 -0.57 -4.76 8.62
CA THR A 159 -1.78 -4.12 9.19
C THR A 159 -1.68 -3.84 10.69
N GLN A 160 -0.72 -4.44 11.39
CA GLN A 160 -0.51 -4.25 12.84
C GLN A 160 0.03 -2.84 13.09
N GLY A 161 -0.87 -1.89 13.28
CA GLY A 161 -0.52 -0.48 13.42
C GLY A 161 -1.50 0.46 12.73
N VAL A 162 -2.38 -0.07 11.87
CA VAL A 162 -3.47 0.71 11.29
C VAL A 162 -4.37 1.25 12.41
N SER A 163 -4.54 2.57 12.46
CA SER A 163 -5.35 3.22 13.48
C SER A 163 -6.84 2.87 13.32
N GLN A 164 -7.56 2.87 14.44
CA GLN A 164 -9.02 2.66 14.42
C GLN A 164 -9.73 3.75 13.61
N ASN A 165 -9.20 4.97 13.60
CA ASN A 165 -9.74 6.07 12.79
C ASN A 165 -9.63 5.75 11.29
N ASN A 166 -8.45 5.33 10.81
CA ASN A 166 -8.26 4.92 9.41
C ASN A 166 -9.20 3.77 9.02
N LYS A 167 -9.36 2.76 9.89
CA LYS A 167 -10.33 1.68 9.65
C LYS A 167 -11.77 2.17 9.58
N GLN A 168 -12.19 3.03 10.50
CA GLN A 168 -13.56 3.58 10.48
C GLN A 168 -13.83 4.42 9.24
N LEU A 169 -12.86 5.24 8.83
CA LEU A 169 -13.00 6.07 7.65
C LEU A 169 -13.06 5.21 6.38
N VAL A 170 -12.14 4.25 6.21
CA VAL A 170 -12.15 3.31 5.07
C VAL A 170 -13.44 2.50 5.04
N ARG A 171 -14.01 2.11 6.20
CA ARG A 171 -15.29 1.39 6.26
C ARG A 171 -16.44 2.15 5.61
N GLN A 172 -16.47 3.48 5.72
CA GLN A 172 -17.49 4.32 5.07
C GLN A 172 -17.41 4.26 3.54
N TYR A 173 -16.22 3.97 3.00
CA TYR A 173 -15.91 3.93 1.58
C TYR A 173 -15.68 2.50 1.05
N ALA A 174 -15.84 1.46 1.89
CA ALA A 174 -15.42 0.09 1.61
C ALA A 174 -15.94 -0.44 0.26
N GLY A 175 -17.23 -0.25 -0.03
CA GLY A 175 -17.80 -0.72 -1.31
C GLY A 175 -17.29 0.03 -2.55
N GLN A 176 -16.81 1.27 -2.42
CA GLN A 176 -16.15 2.00 -3.51
C GLN A 176 -14.72 1.51 -3.70
N ILE A 177 -14.00 1.31 -2.59
CA ILE A 177 -12.62 0.84 -2.57
C ILE A 177 -12.54 -0.59 -3.13
N GLU A 178 -13.44 -1.48 -2.71
CA GLU A 178 -13.56 -2.84 -3.21
C GLU A 178 -13.78 -2.87 -4.74
N ARG A 179 -14.65 -2.00 -5.27
CA ARG A 179 -14.82 -1.87 -6.72
C ARG A 179 -13.54 -1.46 -7.44
N GLN A 180 -12.72 -0.59 -6.84
CA GLN A 180 -11.43 -0.21 -7.44
C GLN A 180 -10.44 -1.37 -7.45
N PHE A 181 -10.37 -2.17 -6.37
CA PHE A 181 -9.51 -3.35 -6.35
C PHE A 181 -9.97 -4.43 -7.33
N ASN A 182 -11.27 -4.67 -7.41
CA ASN A 182 -11.83 -5.65 -8.36
C ASN A 182 -11.62 -5.21 -9.82
N ALA A 183 -11.71 -3.91 -10.12
CA ALA A 183 -11.42 -3.39 -11.46
C ALA A 183 -9.96 -3.56 -11.87
N GLN A 184 -9.02 -3.47 -10.93
CA GLN A 184 -7.60 -3.75 -11.19
C GLN A 184 -7.35 -5.23 -11.47
N ASN A 185 -8.00 -6.13 -10.73
CA ASN A 185 -7.82 -7.57 -10.89
C ASN A 185 -8.54 -8.15 -12.12
N GLY A 186 -9.73 -7.61 -12.46
CA GLY A 186 -10.56 -8.10 -13.57
C GLY A 186 -10.20 -7.56 -14.95
N ALA A 187 -9.36 -6.52 -15.05
CA ALA A 187 -8.93 -5.97 -16.34
C ALA A 187 -8.02 -6.94 -17.13
N GLY A 188 -7.31 -7.85 -16.45
CA GLY A 188 -6.48 -8.88 -17.10
C GLY A 188 -7.28 -10.04 -17.72
N GLU A 189 -8.49 -10.33 -17.22
CA GLU A 189 -9.33 -11.42 -17.76
C GLU A 189 -10.09 -11.00 -19.02
N ALA A 190 -10.50 -9.74 -19.12
CA ALA A 190 -11.24 -9.23 -20.28
C ALA A 190 -10.38 -9.13 -21.55
N GLU A 191 -9.07 -8.93 -21.43
CA GLU A 191 -8.14 -8.84 -22.56
C GLU A 191 -7.74 -10.22 -23.10
N ASN A 192 -7.61 -11.22 -22.23
CA ASN A 192 -7.29 -12.59 -22.65
C ASN A 192 -8.48 -13.25 -23.39
N ALA A 193 -9.72 -12.91 -23.02
CA ALA A 193 -10.92 -13.35 -23.73
C ALA A 193 -11.08 -12.70 -25.13
N ALA A 194 -10.45 -11.54 -25.37
CA ALA A 194 -10.46 -10.88 -26.68
C ALA A 194 -9.37 -11.42 -27.63
N HIS A 195 -8.28 -11.98 -27.09
CA HIS A 195 -7.21 -12.57 -27.90
C HIS A 195 -7.56 -13.99 -28.40
N ASP A 196 -8.39 -14.74 -27.66
CA ASP A 196 -8.76 -16.13 -27.99
C ASP A 196 -9.87 -16.27 -29.05
N HIS A 197 -10.41 -15.14 -29.55
CA HIS A 197 -11.43 -15.12 -30.62
C HIS A 197 -10.87 -14.80 -32.03
N HIS A 198 -9.54 -14.73 -32.18
CA HIS A 198 -8.88 -14.62 -33.47
C HIS A 198 -7.85 -15.74 -33.69
N HIS A 199 -8.33 -16.99 -33.70
CA HIS A 199 -7.70 -18.10 -34.40
C HIS A 199 -8.74 -18.96 -35.12
#